data_AF-A0A4Y2TCA7-F1
#
_entry.id   AF-A0A4Y2TCA7-F1
#
_cell.length_a   1.000
_cell.length_b   1.000
_cell.length_c   1.000
_cell.angle_alpha   90.00
_cell.angle_beta   90.00
_cell.angle_gamma   90.00
#
_symmetry.space_group_name_H-M   'P 1'
#
loop_
_entity.id
_entity.type
_entity.pdbx_description
1 polymer ?
#
loop_
_entity_poly.entity_id
_entity_poly.type
_entity_poly.pdbx_seq_one_letter_code
_entity_poly.pdbx_strand_id
1 'polypeptide(L)'
;MKQTNETLKNMLFSIEYSKNSWHICADLKVIAVLIGLQAGYTKFCCFLCQWDSRDRKKHYIKKVWPKRQFLIPGVKNEENEPLVASEKILLPPLRIKLGLMKNFVKAMDCEESGFQYLRLKFPEVGEAKIKEGIFAGPQFRQLMKDPVFESKLRRKPQHGHRLRN
;
A
#
# COMPACT_ATOMS: atom_id res chain seq x y z
N MET A 1 4.98 4.46 -22.45
CA MET A 1 3.58 4.00 -22.58
C MET A 1 2.82 4.34 -21.30
N LYS A 2 1.75 5.13 -21.37
CA LYS A 2 0.92 5.46 -20.19
C LYS A 2 -0.06 4.31 -19.93
N GLN A 3 -0.22 3.89 -18.68
CA GLN A 3 -1.20 2.87 -18.29
C GLN A 3 -2.57 3.53 -18.18
N THR A 4 -3.36 3.46 -19.25
CA THR A 4 -4.75 3.94 -19.31
C THR A 4 -5.72 2.76 -19.42
N ASN A 5 -7.00 2.99 -19.12
CA ASN A 5 -8.05 1.96 -19.26
C ASN A 5 -8.05 1.39 -20.70
N GLU A 6 -8.04 2.26 -21.70
CA GLU A 6 -7.99 1.86 -23.11
C GLU A 6 -6.74 1.04 -23.47
N THR A 7 -5.57 1.44 -22.99
CA THR A 7 -4.32 0.71 -23.26
C THR A 7 -4.36 -0.70 -22.66
N LEU A 8 -4.88 -0.85 -21.43
CA LEU A 8 -4.99 -2.16 -20.79
C LEU A 8 -6.08 -3.01 -21.45
N LYS A 9 -7.19 -2.41 -21.89
CA LYS A 9 -8.25 -3.11 -22.63
C LYS A 9 -7.71 -3.73 -23.92
N ASN A 10 -6.95 -2.97 -24.70
CA ASN A 10 -6.32 -3.45 -25.94
C ASN A 10 -5.28 -4.55 -25.68
N MET A 11 -4.52 -4.44 -24.57
CA MET A 11 -3.59 -5.48 -24.15
C MET A 11 -4.32 -6.79 -23.77
N LEU A 12 -5.40 -6.70 -22.99
CA LEU A 12 -6.20 -7.87 -22.58
C LEU A 12 -6.87 -8.55 -23.78
N PHE A 13 -7.32 -7.77 -24.76
CA PHE A 13 -7.84 -8.28 -26.02
C PHE A 13 -6.78 -9.05 -26.81
N SER A 14 -5.57 -8.49 -26.93
CA SER A 14 -4.46 -9.10 -27.69
C SER A 14 -3.98 -10.44 -27.12
N ILE A 15 -4.15 -10.67 -25.82
CA ILE A 15 -3.80 -11.93 -25.15
C ILE A 15 -5.00 -12.86 -24.96
N GLU A 16 -6.14 -12.53 -25.56
CA GLU A 16 -7.39 -13.29 -25.47
C GLU A 16 -7.79 -13.61 -24.02
N TYR A 17 -7.65 -12.60 -23.13
CA TYR A 17 -7.84 -12.81 -21.69
C TYR A 17 -9.23 -13.37 -21.35
N SER A 18 -10.27 -13.01 -22.11
CA SER A 18 -11.62 -13.53 -21.92
C SER A 18 -11.71 -15.06 -22.02
N LYS A 19 -10.88 -15.70 -22.86
CA LYS A 19 -10.85 -17.16 -23.00
C LYS A 19 -10.09 -17.82 -21.85
N ASN A 20 -9.02 -17.17 -21.40
CA ASN A 20 -8.07 -17.77 -20.46
C ASN A 20 -8.40 -17.50 -19.00
N SER A 21 -8.97 -16.33 -18.68
CA SER A 21 -9.39 -15.92 -17.33
C SER A 21 -8.31 -16.13 -16.25
N TRP A 22 -7.05 -15.82 -16.59
CA TRP A 22 -5.89 -15.97 -15.70
C TRP A 22 -5.98 -15.06 -14.47
N HIS A 23 -5.27 -15.43 -13.42
CA HIS A 23 -5.07 -14.52 -12.29
C HIS A 23 -4.02 -13.46 -12.65
N ILE A 24 -4.28 -12.20 -12.29
CA ILE A 24 -3.41 -11.06 -12.57
C ILE A 24 -2.79 -10.55 -11.28
N CYS A 25 -1.46 -10.55 -11.23
CA CYS A 25 -0.70 -9.85 -10.20
C CYS A 25 -0.01 -8.63 -10.83
N ALA A 26 -0.39 -7.43 -10.42
CA ALA A 26 0.18 -6.20 -10.94
C ALA A 26 0.36 -5.15 -9.83
N ASP A 27 1.00 -4.02 -10.16
CA ASP A 27 1.07 -2.89 -9.25
C ASP A 27 -0.33 -2.37 -8.87
N LEU A 28 -0.49 -1.80 -7.67
CA LEU A 28 -1.77 -1.25 -7.21
C LEU A 28 -2.34 -0.20 -8.17
N LYS A 29 -1.48 0.57 -8.85
CA LYS A 29 -1.91 1.54 -9.86
C LYS A 29 -2.54 0.85 -11.08
N VAL A 30 -1.96 -0.25 -11.55
CA VAL A 30 -2.51 -1.04 -12.67
C VAL A 30 -3.80 -1.72 -12.24
N ILE A 31 -3.84 -2.28 -11.04
CA ILE A 31 -5.04 -2.91 -10.47
C ILE A 31 -6.18 -1.90 -10.40
N ALA A 32 -5.93 -0.67 -9.95
CA ALA A 32 -6.94 0.38 -9.91
C ALA A 32 -7.56 0.62 -11.30
N VAL A 33 -6.74 0.69 -12.35
CA VAL A 33 -7.23 0.87 -13.73
C VAL A 33 -8.01 -0.35 -14.23
N LEU A 34 -7.52 -1.57 -13.94
CA LEU A 34 -8.21 -2.82 -14.33
C LEU A 34 -9.58 -2.97 -13.67
N ILE A 35 -9.70 -2.51 -12.42
CA ILE A 35 -10.95 -2.52 -11.65
C ILE A 35 -11.82 -1.28 -11.96
N GLY A 36 -11.33 -0.36 -12.77
CA GLY A 36 -12.07 0.84 -13.18
C GLY A 36 -12.13 1.94 -12.11
N LEU A 37 -11.25 1.93 -11.11
CA LEU A 37 -11.16 2.98 -10.12
C LEU A 37 -10.50 4.24 -10.68
N GLN A 38 -10.99 5.38 -10.23
CA GLN A 38 -10.43 6.69 -10.51
C GLN A 38 -9.01 6.80 -9.96
N ALA A 39 -8.08 7.25 -10.80
CA ALA A 39 -6.68 7.43 -10.43
C ALA A 39 -6.48 8.62 -9.46
N GLY A 40 -5.42 8.54 -8.65
CA GLY A 40 -5.00 9.59 -7.73
C GLY A 40 -5.45 9.38 -6.28
N TYR A 41 -5.38 10.45 -5.47
CA TYR A 41 -5.71 10.41 -4.05
C TYR A 41 -7.22 10.59 -3.82
N THR A 42 -7.97 9.56 -4.21
CA THR A 42 -9.43 9.56 -4.15
C THR A 42 -9.98 9.16 -2.77
N LYS A 43 -11.25 9.47 -2.52
CA LYS A 43 -11.90 9.24 -1.22
C LYS A 43 -12.06 7.74 -0.94
N PHE A 44 -12.49 6.97 -1.94
CA PHE A 44 -12.75 5.54 -1.84
C PHE A 44 -11.78 4.75 -2.73
N CYS A 45 -10.48 4.83 -2.43
CA CYS A 45 -9.42 4.29 -3.26
C CYS A 45 -9.22 2.76 -3.16
N CYS A 46 -9.93 2.08 -2.26
CA CYS A 46 -9.81 0.63 -2.07
C CYS A 46 -10.82 -0.12 -2.96
N PHE A 47 -10.32 -1.10 -3.72
CA PHE A 47 -11.18 -1.95 -4.55
C PHE A 47 -11.84 -3.10 -3.78
N LEU A 48 -11.33 -3.43 -2.59
CA LEU A 48 -11.86 -4.53 -1.76
C LEU A 48 -12.96 -4.06 -0.80
N CYS A 49 -12.85 -2.84 -0.29
CA CYS A 49 -13.76 -2.29 0.70
C CYS A 49 -14.02 -0.80 0.50
N GLN A 50 -15.09 -0.32 1.11
CA GLN A 50 -15.53 1.06 1.05
C GLN A 50 -14.82 1.92 2.11
N TRP A 51 -13.50 1.75 2.22
CA TRP A 51 -12.69 2.54 3.13
C TRP A 51 -12.69 4.01 2.70
N ASP A 52 -13.08 4.90 3.62
CA ASP A 52 -13.08 6.34 3.40
C ASP A 52 -11.73 6.91 3.86
N SER A 53 -10.86 7.21 2.90
CA SER A 53 -9.51 7.76 3.16
C SER A 53 -9.55 9.16 3.80
N ARG A 54 -10.71 9.83 3.78
CA ARG A 54 -10.93 11.16 4.35
C ARG A 54 -11.55 11.11 5.75
N ASP A 55 -12.05 9.96 6.21
CA ASP A 55 -12.61 9.82 7.57
C ASP A 55 -11.50 9.75 8.62
N ARG A 56 -11.08 10.92 9.13
CA ARG A 56 -10.05 11.05 10.17
C ARG A 56 -10.51 10.53 11.54
N LYS A 57 -11.81 10.51 11.83
CA LYS A 57 -12.34 10.12 13.15
C LYS A 57 -12.36 8.60 13.30
N LYS A 58 -12.82 7.88 12.27
CA LYS A 58 -12.96 6.42 12.32
C LYS A 58 -11.73 5.67 11.79
N HIS A 59 -10.76 6.37 11.20
CA HIS A 59 -9.58 5.78 10.55
C HIS A 59 -8.92 4.68 11.39
N TYR A 60 -8.62 4.96 12.66
CA TYR A 60 -7.87 4.06 13.55
C TYR A 60 -8.77 3.27 14.52
N ILE A 61 -10.09 3.52 14.50
CA ILE A 61 -11.07 2.85 15.37
C ILE A 61 -11.73 1.70 14.61
N LYS A 62 -12.11 1.96 13.36
CA LYS A 62 -12.84 1.01 12.52
C LYS A 62 -11.86 0.09 11.79
N LYS A 63 -11.79 -1.16 12.25
CA LYS A 63 -10.96 -2.20 11.65
C LYS A 63 -11.58 -2.83 10.40
N VAL A 64 -12.91 -2.94 10.37
CA VAL A 64 -13.65 -3.62 9.28
C VAL A 64 -14.50 -2.60 8.53
N TRP A 65 -14.23 -2.45 7.24
CA TRP A 65 -15.01 -1.60 6.34
C TRP A 65 -15.93 -2.44 5.45
N PRO A 66 -17.11 -1.92 5.05
CA PRO A 66 -18.04 -2.67 4.21
C PRO A 66 -17.34 -3.14 2.94
N LYS A 67 -17.55 -4.41 2.57
CA LYS A 67 -17.00 -4.96 1.31
C LYS A 67 -17.58 -4.19 0.13
N ARG A 68 -16.75 -3.99 -0.90
CA ARG A 68 -17.23 -3.46 -2.17
C ARG A 68 -17.93 -4.60 -2.93
N GLN A 69 -19.24 -4.53 -3.05
CA GLN A 69 -20.05 -5.55 -3.75
C GLN A 69 -20.21 -5.25 -5.23
N PHE A 70 -20.34 -3.97 -5.57
CA PHE A 70 -20.56 -3.51 -6.95
C PHE A 70 -19.54 -2.43 -7.31
N LEU A 71 -19.16 -2.42 -8.60
CA LEU A 71 -18.26 -1.46 -9.22
C LEU A 71 -19.05 -0.70 -10.29
N ILE A 72 -19.90 0.23 -9.84
CA ILE A 72 -20.80 1.00 -10.71
C ILE A 72 -20.11 2.33 -11.05
N PRO A 73 -19.81 2.62 -12.33
CA PRO A 73 -19.21 3.88 -12.73
C PRO A 73 -19.98 5.10 -12.18
N GLY A 74 -19.26 6.11 -11.70
CA GLY A 74 -19.79 7.33 -11.09
C GLY A 74 -20.11 7.21 -9.59
N VAL A 75 -20.19 6.01 -9.03
CA VAL A 75 -20.34 5.76 -7.59
C VAL A 75 -18.96 5.64 -6.95
N LYS A 76 -18.78 6.10 -5.70
CA LYS A 76 -17.58 5.85 -4.83
C LYS A 76 -16.22 5.73 -5.54
N ASN A 77 -15.91 6.68 -6.43
CA ASN A 77 -14.64 6.75 -7.18
C ASN A 77 -14.40 5.61 -8.19
N GLU A 78 -15.45 4.98 -8.66
CA GLU A 78 -15.46 4.17 -9.88
C GLU A 78 -15.58 5.10 -11.08
N GLU A 79 -14.63 5.03 -12.00
CA GLU A 79 -14.59 5.86 -13.21
C GLU A 79 -15.01 5.08 -14.46
N ASN A 80 -14.59 3.81 -14.56
CA ASN A 80 -14.82 2.96 -15.73
C ASN A 80 -15.42 1.62 -15.30
N GLU A 81 -15.98 0.90 -16.27
CA GLU A 81 -16.32 -0.51 -16.05
C GLU A 81 -15.05 -1.34 -15.77
N PRO A 82 -15.12 -2.31 -14.85
CA PRO A 82 -14.00 -3.20 -14.58
C PRO A 82 -13.69 -4.06 -15.80
N LEU A 83 -12.43 -4.06 -16.22
CA LEU A 83 -11.95 -4.91 -17.32
C LEU A 83 -11.73 -6.37 -16.87
N VAL A 84 -11.59 -6.57 -15.56
CA VAL A 84 -11.27 -7.87 -14.94
C VAL A 84 -12.08 -8.03 -13.65
N ALA A 85 -12.58 -9.24 -13.42
CA ALA A 85 -13.26 -9.60 -12.17
C ALA A 85 -12.35 -9.44 -10.95
N SER A 86 -12.88 -8.92 -9.84
CA SER A 86 -12.07 -8.60 -8.65
C SER A 86 -11.39 -9.83 -8.04
N GLU A 87 -12.00 -11.00 -8.21
CA GLU A 87 -11.56 -12.31 -7.74
C GLU A 87 -10.33 -12.83 -8.52
N LYS A 88 -10.07 -12.28 -9.71
CA LYS A 88 -8.91 -12.62 -10.53
C LYS A 88 -7.68 -11.79 -10.19
N ILE A 89 -7.80 -10.80 -9.31
CA ILE A 89 -6.68 -9.96 -8.88
C ILE A 89 -5.94 -10.59 -7.71
N LEU A 90 -4.63 -10.79 -7.88
CA LEU A 90 -3.70 -11.12 -6.81
C LEU A 90 -3.02 -9.85 -6.31
N LEU A 91 -3.14 -9.59 -5.01
CA LEU A 91 -2.42 -8.49 -4.37
C LEU A 91 -0.91 -8.79 -4.36
N PRO A 92 -0.03 -7.85 -4.78
CA PRO A 92 1.42 -8.03 -4.74
C PRO A 92 1.95 -7.83 -3.31
N PRO A 93 2.19 -8.87 -2.50
CA PRO A 93 2.41 -8.69 -1.06
C PRO A 93 3.68 -7.90 -0.76
N LEU A 94 4.72 -8.09 -1.60
CA LEU A 94 5.99 -7.40 -1.47
C LEU A 94 5.87 -5.89 -1.70
N ARG A 95 5.14 -5.45 -2.74
CA ARG A 95 4.98 -4.01 -3.03
C ARG A 95 4.22 -3.29 -1.92
N ILE A 96 3.19 -3.94 -1.37
CA ILE A 96 2.43 -3.42 -0.21
C ILE A 96 3.35 -3.27 0.99
N LYS A 97 4.09 -4.33 1.34
CA LYS A 97 5.01 -4.33 2.49
C LYS A 97 6.11 -3.25 2.35
N LEU A 98 6.69 -3.09 1.16
CA LEU A 98 7.67 -2.04 0.88
C LEU A 98 7.07 -0.65 1.05
N GLY A 99 5.86 -0.40 0.53
CA GLY A 99 5.17 0.88 0.69
C GLY A 99 4.86 1.22 2.15
N LEU A 100 4.42 0.23 2.93
CA LEU A 100 4.19 0.39 4.37
C LEU A 100 5.49 0.71 5.12
N MET A 101 6.57 -0.02 4.83
CA MET A 101 7.86 0.22 5.46
C MET A 101 8.41 1.60 5.11
N LYS A 102 8.23 2.04 3.86
CA LYS A 102 8.59 3.38 3.43
C LYS A 102 7.91 4.44 4.29
N ASN A 103 6.59 4.35 4.43
CA ASN A 103 5.80 5.30 5.21
C ASN A 103 6.15 5.23 6.71
N PHE A 104 6.40 4.02 7.23
CA PHE A 104 6.82 3.81 8.60
C PHE A 104 8.14 4.54 8.89
N VAL A 105 9.19 4.28 8.11
CA VAL A 105 10.50 4.91 8.29
C VAL A 105 10.45 6.43 8.09
N LYS A 106 9.67 6.90 7.11
CA LYS A 106 9.50 8.34 6.86
C LYS A 106 8.80 9.07 8.02
N ALA A 107 8.01 8.37 8.82
CA ALA A 107 7.35 8.91 9.99
C ALA A 107 8.18 8.76 11.29
N MET A 108 9.30 8.03 11.26
CA MET A 108 10.17 7.90 12.43
C MET A 108 10.96 9.19 12.67
N ASP A 109 11.17 9.51 13.94
CA ASP A 109 12.10 10.56 14.34
C ASP A 109 13.54 10.10 14.05
N CYS A 110 14.38 10.98 13.52
CA CYS A 110 15.76 10.65 13.23
C CYS A 110 16.60 10.39 14.49
N GLU A 111 16.16 10.87 15.64
CA GLU A 111 16.79 10.65 16.94
C GLU A 111 16.33 9.37 17.63
N GLU A 112 15.27 8.72 17.14
CA GLU A 112 14.82 7.44 17.70
C GLU A 112 15.80 6.31 17.42
N SER A 113 15.93 5.40 18.39
CA SER A 113 16.91 4.31 18.31
C SER A 113 16.70 3.38 17.12
N GLY A 114 15.46 3.27 16.62
CA GLY A 114 15.15 2.57 15.38
C GLY A 114 15.78 3.23 14.15
N PHE A 115 15.68 4.55 14.02
CA PHE A 115 16.27 5.28 12.89
C PHE A 115 17.80 5.25 12.93
N GLN A 116 18.37 5.47 14.11
CA GLN A 116 19.82 5.39 14.31
C GLN A 116 20.36 3.99 13.98
N TYR A 117 19.61 2.94 14.33
CA TYR A 117 19.97 1.58 13.94
C TYR A 117 19.97 1.37 12.42
N LEU A 118 19.02 1.95 11.68
CA LEU A 118 19.00 1.85 10.22
C LEU A 118 20.26 2.46 9.59
N ARG A 119 20.72 3.62 10.09
CA ARG A 119 21.97 4.26 9.64
C ARG A 119 23.17 3.33 9.85
N LEU A 120 23.25 2.67 11.01
CA LEU A 120 24.33 1.75 11.34
C LEU A 120 24.25 0.43 10.56
N LYS A 121 23.03 -0.08 10.33
CA LYS A 121 22.78 -1.35 9.62
C LYS A 121 23.16 -1.24 8.14
N PHE A 122 22.89 -0.09 7.54
CA PHE A 122 23.06 0.14 6.11
C PHE A 122 23.94 1.38 5.86
N PRO A 123 25.22 1.35 6.24
CA PRO A 123 26.11 2.51 6.12
C PRO A 123 26.32 2.95 4.66
N GLU A 124 26.24 2.00 3.73
CA GLU A 124 26.32 2.24 2.28
C GLU A 124 25.06 2.90 1.70
N VAL A 125 23.96 2.94 2.45
CA VAL A 125 22.73 3.61 2.02
C VAL A 125 22.75 5.03 2.56
N GLY A 126 22.89 6.00 1.65
CA GLY A 126 22.90 7.41 2.02
C GLY A 126 21.70 7.80 2.87
N GLU A 127 21.92 8.67 3.86
CA GLU A 127 20.92 9.04 4.86
C GLU A 127 19.60 9.54 4.25
N ALA A 128 19.66 10.30 3.15
CA ALA A 128 18.47 10.77 2.43
C ALA A 128 17.59 9.61 1.93
N LYS A 129 18.19 8.50 1.47
CA LYS A 129 17.45 7.30 1.06
C LYS A 129 16.83 6.59 2.26
N ILE A 130 17.55 6.52 3.39
CA ILE A 130 17.01 5.97 4.64
C ILE A 130 15.84 6.80 5.14
N LYS A 131 15.95 8.15 5.17
CA LYS A 131 14.87 9.08 5.55
C LYS A 131 13.62 8.90 4.68
N GLU A 132 13.81 8.68 3.38
CA GLU A 132 12.71 8.40 2.45
C GLU A 132 12.22 6.95 2.51
N GLY A 133 12.78 6.10 3.38
CA GLY A 133 12.40 4.70 3.54
C GLY A 133 12.65 3.85 2.29
N ILE A 134 13.66 4.21 1.49
CA ILE A 134 14.00 3.55 0.23
C ILE A 134 14.99 2.42 0.51
N PHE A 135 14.51 1.19 0.45
CA PHE A 135 15.31 -0.03 0.61
C PHE A 135 15.22 -0.91 -0.64
N ALA A 136 16.33 -1.54 -1.00
CA ALA A 136 16.31 -2.61 -1.99
C ALA A 136 15.62 -3.86 -1.41
N GLY A 137 15.12 -4.73 -2.29
CA GLY A 137 14.44 -5.97 -1.90
C GLY A 137 15.20 -6.81 -0.86
N PRO A 138 16.52 -7.08 -1.05
CA PRO A 138 17.33 -7.81 -0.07
C PRO A 138 17.44 -7.11 1.29
N GLN A 139 17.69 -5.80 1.31
CA GLN A 139 17.78 -5.00 2.54
C GLN A 139 16.48 -5.04 3.33
N PHE A 140 15.34 -4.88 2.65
CA PHE A 140 14.02 -4.98 3.26
C PHE A 140 13.78 -6.36 3.89
N ARG A 141 14.09 -7.44 3.15
CA ARG A 141 13.91 -8.81 3.66
C ARG A 141 14.78 -9.09 4.88
N GLN A 142 16.01 -8.58 4.89
CA GLN A 142 16.92 -8.69 6.03
C GLN A 142 16.35 -7.94 7.24
N LEU A 143 15.93 -6.68 7.03
CA LEU A 143 15.40 -5.81 8.08
C LEU A 143 14.12 -6.35 8.72
N MET A 144 13.19 -6.90 7.91
CA MET A 144 11.95 -7.49 8.41
C MET A 144 12.15 -8.74 9.28
N LYS A 145 13.32 -9.39 9.18
CA LYS A 145 13.68 -10.58 9.96
C LYS A 145 14.69 -10.26 11.06
N ASP A 146 14.99 -8.99 11.28
CA ASP A 146 16.03 -8.56 12.19
C ASP A 146 15.47 -8.31 13.60
N PRO A 147 15.72 -9.21 14.57
CA PRO A 147 15.22 -9.05 15.93
C PRO A 147 15.85 -7.84 16.62
N VAL A 148 17.05 -7.42 16.20
CA VAL A 148 17.70 -6.24 16.76
C VAL A 148 16.94 -4.99 16.33
N PHE A 149 16.58 -4.87 15.06
CA PHE A 149 15.74 -3.76 14.61
C PHE A 149 14.42 -3.70 15.36
N GLU A 150 13.72 -4.84 15.51
CA GLU A 150 12.47 -4.90 16.28
C GLU A 150 12.67 -4.42 17.73
N SER A 151 13.77 -4.83 18.38
CA SER A 151 14.08 -4.39 19.74
C SER A 151 14.30 -2.87 19.85
N LYS A 152 14.84 -2.23 18.80
CA LYS A 152 15.07 -0.78 18.73
C LYS A 152 13.79 0.03 18.46
N LEU A 153 12.74 -0.62 17.96
CA LEU A 153 11.42 -0.01 17.79
C LEU A 153 10.58 0.00 19.07
N ARG A 154 10.91 -0.84 20.05
CA ARG A 154 10.17 -0.91 21.31
C ARG A 154 10.47 0.33 22.16
N ARG A 155 9.50 1.24 22.27
CA ARG A 155 9.57 2.33 23.25
C ARG A 155 9.48 1.75 24.67
N LYS A 156 10.28 2.25 25.60
CA LYS A 156 10.01 2.05 27.04
C LYS A 156 8.67 2.71 27.37
N PRO A 157 7.81 2.12 28.21
CA PRO A 157 6.54 2.74 28.57
C PRO A 157 6.81 4.10 29.22
N GLN A 158 6.37 5.17 28.54
CA GLN A 158 6.36 6.50 29.12
C GLN A 158 5.35 6.48 30.27
N HIS A 159 5.84 6.62 31.50
CA HIS A 159 4.99 6.91 32.64
C HIS A 159 4.31 8.27 32.41
N GLY A 160 2.98 8.28 32.33
CA GLY A 160 2.19 9.49 32.51
C GLY A 160 1.65 10.15 31.24
N HIS A 161 0.57 9.60 30.69
CA HIS A 161 -0.53 10.44 30.22
C HIS A 161 -1.83 9.88 30.79
N ARG A 162 -2.26 10.44 31.93
CA ARG A 162 -3.65 10.28 32.41
C ARG A 162 -4.55 10.89 31.34
N LEU A 163 -5.33 10.04 30.68
CA LEU A 163 -6.56 10.48 30.04
C LEU A 163 -7.46 11.02 31.15
N ARG A 164 -7.67 12.34 31.20
CA ARG A 164 -8.83 12.90 31.90
C ARG A 164 -9.99 12.78 30.91
N ASN A 165 -11.07 12.18 31.41
CA ASN A 165 -12.37 12.07 30.76
C ASN A 165 -12.93 13.43 30.38
#